data_AF-W4J109-F1
#
_entry.id   AF-W4J109-F1
#
_cell.length_a   1.000
_cell.length_b   1.000
_cell.length_c   1.000
_cell.angle_alpha   90.00
_cell.angle_beta   90.00
_cell.angle_gamma   90.00
#
_symmetry.space_group_name_H-M   'P 1'
#
loop_
_entity.id
_entity.type
_entity.pdbx_description
1 polymer ?
#
loop_
_entity_poly.entity_id
_entity_poly.type
_entity_poly.pdbx_seq_one_letter_code
_entity_poly.pdbx_strand_id
1 'polypeptide(L)' 'MILKNRKREIVFHDLNKLFIVVDGFKYGADFVLYKNNVDEEHGFALVFIKEENICLNEKEKNIIVRICE' A
#
# COMPACT_ATOMS: atom_id res chain seq x y z
N MET A 1 3.24 -0.09 18.62
CA MET A 1 3.58 -1.05 17.55
C MET A 1 2.44 -2.02 17.22
N ILE A 2 1.71 -2.54 18.22
CA ILE A 2 0.63 -3.53 18.06
C ILE A 2 -0.53 -3.06 17.15
N LEU A 3 -0.96 -1.79 17.26
CA LEU A 3 -2.05 -1.24 16.44
C LEU A 3 -1.72 -1.09 14.94
N LYS A 4 -0.47 -0.79 14.60
CA LYS A 4 -0.03 -0.63 13.20
C LYS A 4 -0.13 -1.96 12.44
N ASN A 5 0.17 -3.07 13.12
CA ASN A 5 0.06 -4.40 12.53
C ASN A 5 -1.41 -4.81 12.31
N ARG A 6 -2.32 -4.49 13.24
CA ARG A 6 -3.74 -4.85 13.11
C ARG A 6 -4.43 -4.20 11.91
N LYS A 7 -4.14 -2.92 11.62
CA LYS A 7 -4.72 -2.25 10.44
C LYS A 7 -4.17 -2.80 9.13
N ARG A 8 -2.87 -3.05 9.11
CA ARG A 8 -2.19 -3.68 7.98
C ARG A 8 -2.79 -5.05 7.66
N GLU A 9 -3.09 -5.86 8.68
CA GLU A 9 -3.80 -7.14 8.54
C GLU A 9 -5.22 -6.97 7.98
N ILE A 10 -6.00 -6.03 8.50
CA ILE A 10 -7.38 -5.78 8.01
C ILE A 10 -7.36 -5.40 6.53
N VAL A 11 -6.50 -4.46 6.14
CA VAL A 11 -6.36 -4.00 4.74
C VAL A 11 -5.85 -5.13 3.85
N PHE A 12 -4.87 -5.91 4.32
CA PHE A 12 -4.38 -7.09 3.60
C PHE A 12 -5.51 -8.08 3.32
N HIS A 13 -6.27 -8.47 4.35
CA HIS A 13 -7.35 -9.44 4.20
C HIS A 13 -8.46 -8.94 3.28
N ASP A 14 -8.70 -7.64 3.20
CA ASP A 14 -9.71 -7.09 2.31
C ASP A 14 -9.24 -7.08 0.85
N LEU A 15 -8.03 -6.57 0.60
CA LEU A 15 -7.47 -6.47 -0.75
C LEU A 15 -7.13 -7.84 -1.35
N ASN A 16 -6.67 -8.79 -0.53
CA ASN A 16 -6.26 -10.13 -0.97
C ASN A 16 -7.42 -11.01 -1.45
N LYS A 17 -8.68 -10.52 -1.35
CA LYS A 17 -9.85 -11.16 -1.96
C LYS A 17 -9.93 -10.92 -3.47
N LEU A 18 -9.34 -9.84 -3.96
CA LEU A 18 -9.51 -9.34 -5.32
C LEU A 18 -8.18 -9.19 -6.07
N PHE A 19 -7.07 -9.05 -5.35
CA PHE A 19 -5.76 -8.77 -5.90
C PHE A 19 -4.69 -9.62 -5.22
N ILE A 20 -3.55 -9.77 -5.88
CA ILE A 20 -2.36 -10.29 -5.21
C ILE A 20 -1.71 -9.12 -4.46
N VAL A 21 -1.64 -9.25 -3.13
CA VAL A 21 -1.11 -8.22 -2.23
C VAL A 21 0.29 -8.62 -1.78
N VAL A 22 1.27 -7.77 -2.07
CA VAL A 22 2.68 -7.99 -1.70
C VAL A 22 3.22 -6.82 -0.89
N ASP A 23 4.30 -7.06 -0.17
CA ASP A 23 4.92 -6.03 0.67
C ASP A 23 5.45 -4.84 -0.15
N GLY A 24 5.10 -3.63 0.28
CA GLY A 24 5.42 -2.37 -0.41
C GLY A 24 6.77 -1.75 -0.06
N PHE A 25 7.61 -2.40 0.76
CA PHE A 25 8.82 -1.81 1.34
C PHE A 25 9.78 -1.20 0.31
N LYS A 26 9.94 -1.85 -0.86
CA LYS A 26 10.80 -1.35 -1.95
C LYS A 26 10.40 0.04 -2.44
N TYR A 27 9.13 0.39 -2.30
CA TYR A 27 8.54 1.64 -2.77
C TYR A 27 8.14 2.56 -1.61
N GLY A 28 8.57 2.26 -0.37
CA GLY A 28 8.16 3.02 0.81
C GLY A 28 6.65 3.00 1.08
N ALA A 29 5.93 2.04 0.48
CA ALA A 29 4.50 1.86 0.62
C ALA A 29 4.17 0.74 1.61
N ASP A 30 2.92 0.67 2.04
CA ASP A 30 2.46 -0.47 2.84
C ASP A 30 2.35 -1.73 1.96
N PHE A 31 1.68 -1.65 0.82
CA PHE A 31 1.54 -2.78 -0.10
C PHE A 31 1.72 -2.37 -1.55
N VAL A 32 1.98 -3.37 -2.40
CA VAL A 32 1.86 -3.31 -3.86
C VAL A 32 0.76 -4.27 -4.29
N LEU A 33 -0.09 -3.85 -5.22
CA LEU A 33 -1.15 -4.66 -5.79
C LEU A 33 -0.82 -5.13 -7.20
N TYR A 34 -1.08 -6.40 -7.46
CA TYR A 34 -0.98 -7.03 -8.77
C TYR A 34 -2.33 -7.63 -9.15
N LYS A 35 -2.61 -7.67 -10.45
CA LYS A 35 -3.90 -8.16 -10.94
C LYS A 35 -3.92 -9.68 -11.00
N ASN A 36 -2.93 -10.29 -11.66
CA ASN A 36 -2.94 -11.74 -11.90
C ASN A 36 -1.62 -12.44 -11.58
N ASN A 37 -0.47 -11.81 -11.87
CA ASN A 37 0.83 -12.47 -11.72
C ASN A 37 1.93 -11.45 -11.33
N VAL A 38 2.69 -11.76 -10.28
CA VAL A 38 3.76 -10.89 -9.75
C VAL A 38 5.04 -10.95 -10.60
N ASP A 39 5.26 -12.06 -11.30
CA ASP A 39 6.50 -12.29 -12.07
C ASP A 39 6.41 -11.77 -13.51
N GLU A 40 5.19 -11.58 -14.02
CA GLU A 40 4.93 -11.20 -15.42
C GLU A 40 4.35 -9.78 -15.60
N GLU A 41 3.74 -9.22 -14.55
CA GLU A 41 3.11 -7.90 -14.59
C GLU A 41 3.82 -6.94 -13.63
N HIS A 42 3.76 -5.63 -13.92
CA HIS A 42 4.13 -4.62 -12.93
C HIS A 42 2.99 -4.43 -11.92
N GLY A 43 3.35 -4.12 -10.66
CA GLY A 43 2.38 -3.71 -9.66
C GLY A 43 1.63 -2.47 -10.14
N PHE A 44 0.30 -2.51 -10.16
CA PHE A 44 -0.52 -1.45 -10.75
C PHE A 44 -0.89 -0.35 -9.75
N ALA A 45 -0.74 -0.62 -8.44
CA ALA A 45 -1.04 0.34 -7.38
C ALA A 45 -0.15 0.15 -6.16
N LEU A 46 0.20 1.26 -5.53
CA LEU A 46 0.82 1.32 -4.21
C LEU A 46 -0.22 1.72 -3.17
N VAL A 47 -0.21 1.04 -2.03
CA VAL A 47 -1.17 1.27 -0.94
C VAL A 47 -0.45 1.91 0.23
N PHE A 48 -1.00 3.00 0.76
CA PHE A 48 -0.52 3.68 1.97
C PHE A 48 -1.65 3.71 3.00
N ILE A 49 -1.47 3.05 4.13
CA ILE A 49 -2.47 2.94 5.20
C ILE A 49 -2.27 4.09 6.17
N LYS A 50 -3.36 4.83 6.42
CA LYS A 50 -3.38 5.96 7.36
C LYS A 50 -4.49 5.77 8.39
N GLU A 51 -4.37 6.52 9.48
CA GLU A 51 -5.45 6.64 10.44
C GLU A 51 -6.62 7.40 9.81
N GLU A 52 -7.83 7.04 10.21
CA GLU A 52 -9.04 7.75 9.80
C GLU A 52 -8.96 9.20 10.32
N ASN A 53 -9.44 10.16 9.52
CA ASN A 53 -9.43 11.60 9.83
C ASN A 53 -8.04 12.24 10.00
N ILE A 54 -6.96 11.58 9.57
CA ILE A 54 -5.64 12.21 9.45
C ILE A 54 -5.41 12.69 8.02
N CYS A 55 -5.25 14.00 7.86
CA CYS A 55 -4.80 14.59 6.61
C CYS A 55 -3.33 14.22 6.36
N LEU A 56 -3.02 13.83 5.12
CA LEU A 56 -1.63 13.73 4.68
C LEU A 56 -0.96 15.10 4.79
N ASN A 57 0.24 15.14 5.38
CA ASN A 57 1.05 16.35 5.36
C ASN A 57 1.72 16.53 3.97
N GLU A 58 2.20 17.73 3.69
CA GLU A 58 2.82 18.07 2.39
C GLU A 58 4.02 17.18 2.04
N LYS A 59 4.80 16.76 3.04
CA LYS A 59 5.92 15.84 2.83
C LYS A 59 5.43 14.47 2.36
N GLU A 60 4.39 13.93 2.98
CA GLU A 60 3.78 12.65 2.59
C GLU A 60 3.19 12.72 1.18
N LYS A 61 2.45 13.80 0.88
CA LYS A 61 1.91 14.02 -0.47
C LYS A 61 3.02 14.05 -1.52
N ASN A 62 4.08 14.82 -1.27
CA ASN A 62 5.22 14.94 -2.20
C ASN A 62 5.94 13.61 -2.40
N ILE A 63 6.08 12.80 -1.36
CA ILE A 63 6.70 11.47 -1.47
C ILE A 63 5.81 10.54 -2.30
N ILE A 64 4.51 10.49 -2.02
CA ILE A 64 3.57 9.62 -2.74
C ILE A 64 3.54 10.00 -4.22
N VAL A 65 3.45 11.29 -4.55
CA VAL A 65 3.45 11.78 -5.94
C VAL A 65 4.75 11.36 -6.64
N ARG A 66 5.92 11.64 -6.04
CA ARG A 66 7.22 11.32 -6.67
C ARG A 66 7.46 9.83 -6.91
N ILE A 67 6.84 8.96 -6.12
CA ILE A 67 7.02 7.50 -6.26
C ILE A 67 6.06 6.94 -7.32
N CYS A 68 4.92 7.60 -7.55
CA CYS A 68 3.89 7.16 -8.47
C CYS A 68 3.93 7.88 -9.85
N GLU A 69 4.77 8.91 -10.01
CA GLU A 69 5.12 9.52 -11.31
C GLU A 69 6.03 8.60 -12.14
#